data_AF-A0A3A9EPS5-F1
#
_entry.id   AF-A0A3A9EPS5-F1
#
_cell.length_a   1.000
_cell.length_b   1.000
_cell.length_c   1.000
_cell.angle_alpha   90.00
_cell.angle_beta   90.00
_cell.angle_gamma   90.00
#
_symmetry.space_group_name_H-M   'P 1'
#
loop_
_entity.id
_entity.type
_entity.pdbx_description
1 polymer ?
#
loop_
_entity_poly.entity_id
_entity_poly.type
_entity_poly.pdbx_seq_one_letter_code
_entity_poly.pdbx_strand_id
1 'polypeptide(L)'
;MQEWEVKARTMCGKEQERDELRARFTKWMEVLAYRIRRNYLRDGNRNPLSIPLDRVSEEQFAQAFAKLPAMKKQMLTMLFVLEMEPEKIASKLGCTVQNVYNQRSLVLKQLRQGVTGTTKEELYCPD
;
A
#
# COMPACT_ATOMS: atom_id res chain seq x y z
N MET A 1 -45.43 25.70 -39.75
CA MET A 1 -45.40 24.26 -39.37
C MET A 1 -44.01 23.66 -39.64
N GLN A 2 -42.92 24.36 -39.29
CA GLN A 2 -41.53 23.95 -39.58
C GLN A 2 -40.60 24.13 -38.35
N GLU A 3 -40.96 25.01 -37.41
CA GLU A 3 -40.16 25.28 -36.20
C GLU A 3 -40.15 24.11 -35.18
N TRP A 4 -41.23 23.33 -35.13
CA TRP A 4 -41.34 22.20 -34.20
C TRP A 4 -40.42 21.03 -34.60
N GLU A 5 -40.22 20.79 -35.90
CA GLU A 5 -39.30 19.76 -36.42
C GLU A 5 -37.83 20.13 -36.15
N VAL A 6 -37.47 21.40 -36.37
CA VAL A 6 -36.13 21.91 -36.04
C VAL A 6 -35.87 21.80 -34.55
N LYS A 7 -36.85 22.18 -33.70
CA LYS A 7 -36.72 22.10 -32.25
C LYS A 7 -36.62 20.65 -31.76
N ALA A 8 -37.39 19.73 -32.31
CA ALA A 8 -37.32 18.29 -31.99
C ALA A 8 -35.97 17.68 -32.39
N ARG A 9 -35.45 18.02 -33.57
CA ARG A 9 -34.14 17.54 -34.06
C ARG A 9 -32.98 18.08 -33.21
N THR A 10 -33.09 19.34 -32.76
CA THR A 10 -32.08 19.98 -31.90
C THR A 10 -32.14 19.48 -30.45
N MET A 11 -33.33 19.13 -29.94
CA MET A 11 -33.53 18.53 -28.62
C MET A 11 -32.97 17.10 -28.55
N CYS A 12 -33.28 16.26 -29.56
CA CYS A 12 -32.84 14.88 -29.63
C CYS A 12 -31.30 14.74 -29.69
N GLY A 13 -30.61 15.58 -30.48
CA GLY A 13 -29.15 15.55 -30.57
C GLY A 13 -28.42 15.97 -29.28
N LYS A 14 -28.96 16.95 -28.53
CA LYS A 14 -28.39 17.42 -27.25
C LYS A 14 -28.67 16.46 -26.09
N GLU A 15 -29.75 15.69 -26.17
CA GLU A 15 -30.08 14.64 -25.21
C GLU A 15 -29.21 13.39 -25.45
N GLN A 16 -28.99 13.01 -26.72
CA GLN A 16 -28.02 11.96 -27.10
C GLN A 16 -26.59 12.28 -26.67
N GLU A 17 -26.11 13.51 -26.86
CA GLU A 17 -24.77 13.93 -26.41
C GLU A 17 -24.62 13.82 -24.88
N ARG A 18 -25.68 14.20 -24.14
CA ARG A 18 -25.72 14.04 -22.68
C ARG A 18 -25.69 12.58 -22.25
N ASP A 19 -26.39 11.71 -22.97
CA ASP A 19 -26.41 10.29 -22.66
C ASP A 19 -25.10 9.59 -23.05
N GLU A 20 -24.41 10.05 -24.10
CA GLU A 20 -23.04 9.63 -24.40
C GLU A 20 -22.05 10.02 -23.30
N LEU A 21 -22.12 11.25 -22.80
CA LEU A 21 -21.28 11.71 -21.70
C LEU A 21 -21.54 10.87 -20.44
N ARG A 22 -22.81 10.60 -20.13
CA ARG A 22 -23.18 9.70 -19.02
C ARG A 22 -22.65 8.30 -19.23
N ALA A 23 -22.78 7.73 -20.43
CA ALA A 23 -22.27 6.40 -20.74
C ALA A 23 -20.74 6.31 -20.58
N ARG A 24 -20.01 7.32 -21.08
CA ARG A 24 -18.55 7.41 -20.93
C ARG A 24 -18.13 7.55 -19.47
N PHE A 25 -18.83 8.39 -18.71
CA PHE A 25 -18.58 8.58 -17.28
C PHE A 25 -18.86 7.29 -16.48
N THR A 26 -19.99 6.65 -16.71
CA THR A 26 -20.34 5.35 -16.10
C THR A 26 -19.27 4.33 -16.43
N LYS A 27 -18.85 4.24 -17.69
CA LYS A 27 -17.81 3.28 -18.09
C LYS A 27 -16.47 3.56 -17.40
N TRP A 28 -16.10 4.84 -17.29
CA TRP A 28 -14.91 5.25 -16.56
C TRP A 28 -15.00 4.88 -15.07
N MET A 29 -16.14 5.13 -14.43
CA MET A 29 -16.39 4.76 -13.03
C MET A 29 -16.35 3.24 -12.80
N GLU A 30 -16.94 2.44 -13.69
CA GLU A 30 -16.84 0.97 -13.63
C GLU A 30 -15.39 0.49 -13.67
N VAL A 31 -14.61 1.02 -14.62
CA VAL A 31 -13.19 0.68 -14.77
C VAL A 31 -12.40 1.12 -13.54
N LEU A 32 -12.67 2.31 -13.00
CA LEU A 32 -12.03 2.81 -11.79
C LEU A 32 -12.37 1.93 -10.59
N ALA A 33 -13.65 1.64 -10.35
CA ALA A 33 -14.10 0.77 -9.26
C ALA A 33 -13.48 -0.63 -9.36
N TYR A 34 -13.42 -1.20 -10.56
CA TYR A 34 -12.75 -2.47 -10.81
C TYR A 34 -11.24 -2.42 -10.50
N ARG A 35 -10.54 -1.36 -10.93
CA ARG A 35 -9.11 -1.18 -10.65
C ARG A 35 -8.85 -0.98 -9.15
N ILE A 36 -9.66 -0.19 -8.47
CA ILE A 36 -9.59 0.02 -7.02
C ILE A 36 -9.80 -1.32 -6.31
N ARG A 37 -10.87 -2.04 -6.63
CA ARG A 37 -11.15 -3.37 -6.05
C ARG A 37 -10.02 -4.35 -6.29
N ARG A 38 -9.49 -4.41 -7.53
CA ARG A 38 -8.36 -5.26 -7.88
C ARG A 38 -7.12 -4.89 -7.07
N ASN A 39 -6.82 -3.60 -6.91
CA ASN A 39 -5.68 -3.14 -6.12
C ASN A 39 -5.88 -3.48 -4.65
N TYR A 40 -7.05 -3.23 -4.07
CA TYR A 40 -7.38 -3.58 -2.70
C TYR A 40 -7.22 -5.08 -2.42
N LEU A 41 -7.75 -5.94 -3.30
CA LEU A 41 -7.61 -7.39 -3.17
C LEU A 41 -6.16 -7.86 -3.39
N ARG A 42 -5.41 -7.21 -4.29
CA ARG A 42 -3.98 -7.46 -4.50
C ARG A 42 -3.14 -6.99 -3.30
N ASP A 43 -3.57 -5.94 -2.60
CA ASP A 43 -2.91 -5.40 -1.42
C ASP A 43 -3.05 -6.31 -0.19
N GLY A 44 -4.12 -7.10 -0.10
CA GLY A 44 -4.25 -8.17 0.90
C GLY A 44 -3.12 -9.21 0.86
N ASN A 45 -2.42 -9.34 -0.28
CA ASN A 45 -1.27 -10.23 -0.46
C ASN A 45 0.09 -9.48 -0.46
N ARG A 46 0.10 -8.15 -0.44
CA ARG A 46 1.33 -7.32 -0.47
C ARG A 46 1.59 -6.57 0.82
N ASN A 47 0.60 -6.47 1.70
CA ASN A 47 0.68 -5.70 2.93
C ASN A 47 0.61 -6.63 4.14
N PRO A 48 1.74 -7.23 4.57
CA PRO A 48 1.80 -8.01 5.80
C PRO A 48 1.77 -7.07 7.00
N LEU A 49 0.77 -6.20 7.13
CA LEU A 49 0.71 -5.26 8.26
C LEU A 49 0.50 -6.00 9.59
N SER A 50 -0.05 -7.21 9.53
CA SER A 50 -0.23 -8.07 10.70
C SER A 50 0.30 -9.46 10.38
N ILE A 51 1.39 -9.84 11.05
CA ILE A 51 1.76 -11.25 11.20
C ILE A 51 1.21 -11.66 12.58
N PRO A 52 0.39 -12.71 12.66
CA PRO A 52 -0.04 -13.25 13.95
C PRO A 52 1.17 -13.56 14.84
N LEU A 53 1.14 -13.12 16.10
CA LEU A 53 2.29 -13.22 17.01
C LEU A 53 2.70 -14.68 17.25
N ASP A 54 1.73 -15.59 17.27
CA ASP A 54 1.88 -17.04 17.40
C ASP A 54 2.60 -17.69 16.21
N ARG A 55 2.69 -17.01 15.06
CA ARG A 55 3.39 -17.53 13.87
C ARG A 55 4.87 -17.16 13.80
N VAL A 56 5.37 -16.30 14.67
CA VAL A 56 6.78 -15.86 14.66
C VAL A 56 7.48 -16.38 15.91
N SER A 57 8.43 -17.30 15.73
CA SER A 57 9.26 -17.76 16.85
C SER A 57 10.30 -16.69 17.21
N GLU A 58 10.71 -16.65 18.49
CA GLU A 58 11.75 -15.74 18.96
C GLU A 58 13.07 -15.99 18.22
N GLU A 59 13.40 -17.25 17.92
CA GLU A 59 14.62 -17.62 17.18
C GLU A 59 14.59 -17.10 15.74
N GLN A 60 13.46 -17.21 15.04
CA GLN A 60 13.30 -16.69 13.68
C GLN A 60 13.47 -15.17 13.65
N PHE A 61 12.85 -14.48 14.60
CA PHE A 61 13.01 -13.03 14.73
C PHE A 61 14.46 -12.65 15.05
N ALA A 62 15.10 -13.34 15.99
CA ALA A 62 16.49 -13.10 16.37
C ALA A 62 17.44 -13.28 15.17
N GLN A 63 17.25 -14.31 14.35
CA GLN A 63 18.04 -14.53 13.13
C GLN A 63 17.81 -13.43 12.09
N ALA A 64 16.56 -13.03 11.85
CA ALA A 64 16.24 -11.95 10.93
C ALA A 64 16.80 -10.60 11.41
N PHE A 65 16.70 -10.32 12.71
CA PHE A 65 17.23 -9.12 13.34
C PHE A 65 18.76 -9.11 13.31
N ALA A 66 19.42 -10.25 13.55
CA ALA A 66 20.88 -10.38 13.49
C ALA A 66 21.47 -10.00 12.13
N LYS A 67 20.73 -10.23 11.03
CA LYS A 67 21.14 -9.84 9.66
C LYS A 67 21.09 -8.33 9.40
N LEU A 68 20.45 -7.54 10.27
CA LEU A 68 20.36 -6.10 10.09
C LEU A 68 21.70 -5.38 10.36
N PRO A 69 22.02 -4.32 9.60
CA PRO A 69 23.11 -3.41 9.92
C PRO A 69 23.02 -2.81 11.33
N ALA A 70 24.16 -2.56 11.97
CA ALA A 70 24.23 -2.10 13.36
C ALA A 70 23.44 -0.81 13.62
N MET A 71 23.54 0.18 12.73
CA MET A 71 22.80 1.43 12.84
C MET A 71 21.28 1.22 12.85
N LYS A 72 20.77 0.30 12.01
CA LYS A 72 19.34 -0.03 11.94
C LYS A 72 18.85 -0.73 13.20
N LYS A 73 19.66 -1.64 13.75
CA LYS A 73 19.38 -2.29 15.04
C LYS A 73 19.27 -1.24 16.15
N GLN A 74 20.27 -0.36 16.28
CA GLN A 74 20.27 0.71 17.28
C GLN A 74 19.04 1.62 17.15
N MET A 75 18.71 2.05 15.92
CA MET A 75 17.52 2.85 15.67
C MET A 75 16.24 2.14 16.14
N LEU A 76 16.06 0.87 15.80
CA LEU A 76 14.88 0.09 16.24
C LEU A 76 14.84 -0.08 17.75
N THR A 77 15.98 -0.36 18.39
CA THR A 77 16.06 -0.45 19.86
C THR A 77 15.66 0.86 20.50
N MET A 78 16.16 2.00 20.00
CA MET A 78 15.78 3.31 20.51
C MET A 78 14.28 3.60 20.32
N LEU A 79 13.72 3.27 19.15
CA LEU A 79 12.30 3.50 18.84
C LEU A 79 11.37 2.64 19.70
N PHE A 80 11.61 1.33 19.74
CA PHE A 80 10.62 0.36 20.24
C PHE A 80 10.90 -0.16 21.65
N VAL A 81 12.16 -0.14 22.10
CA VAL A 81 12.54 -0.63 23.44
C VAL A 81 12.73 0.53 24.41
N LEU A 82 13.34 1.61 23.94
CA LEU A 82 13.60 2.81 24.76
C LEU A 82 12.54 3.90 24.57
N GLU A 83 11.53 3.67 23.72
CA GLU A 83 10.43 4.59 23.43
C GLU A 83 10.90 6.03 23.13
N MET A 84 12.03 6.17 22.44
CA MET A 84 12.61 7.48 22.14
C MET A 84 11.92 8.14 20.94
N GLU A 85 11.72 9.45 21.04
CA GLU A 85 11.19 10.26 19.94
C GLU A 85 12.14 10.31 18.73
N PRO A 86 11.61 10.28 17.49
CA PRO A 86 12.39 10.29 16.25
C PRO A 86 13.38 11.46 16.12
N GLU A 87 13.07 12.62 16.68
CA GLU A 87 13.93 13.81 16.70
C GLU A 87 15.20 13.54 17.51
N LYS A 88 15.06 12.96 18.71
CA LYS A 88 16.19 12.63 19.59
C LYS A 88 17.06 11.54 18.95
N ILE A 89 16.45 10.58 18.29
CA ILE A 89 17.14 9.49 17.58
C ILE A 89 17.93 10.04 16.39
N ALA A 90 17.31 10.92 15.60
CA ALA A 90 17.94 11.57 14.46
C ALA A 90 19.20 12.34 14.89
N SER A 91 19.11 13.14 15.96
CA SER A 91 20.27 13.83 16.55
C SER A 91 21.34 12.86 17.03
N LYS A 92 20.96 11.78 17.73
CA LYS A 92 21.91 10.80 18.30
C LYS A 92 22.62 9.95 17.23
N LEU A 93 21.94 9.66 16.12
CA LEU A 93 22.49 8.90 14.99
C LEU A 93 23.11 9.78 13.91
N GLY A 94 23.09 11.11 14.07
CA GLY A 94 23.62 12.06 13.07
C GLY A 94 22.90 12.01 11.72
N CYS A 95 21.58 11.78 11.71
CA CYS A 95 20.79 11.75 10.47
C CYS A 95 19.52 12.60 10.58
N THR A 96 18.74 12.68 9.50
CA THR A 96 17.49 13.46 9.49
C THR A 96 16.31 12.66 10.06
N VAL A 97 15.32 13.36 10.63
CA VAL A 97 14.09 12.73 11.15
C VAL A 97 13.35 11.96 10.05
N GLN A 98 13.32 12.50 8.83
CA GLN A 98 12.75 11.81 7.67
C GLN A 98 13.47 10.48 7.39
N ASN A 99 14.80 10.44 7.52
CA ASN A 99 15.55 9.20 7.37
C ASN A 99 15.13 8.17 8.43
N VAL A 100 14.88 8.58 9.68
CA VAL A 100 14.38 7.68 10.74
C VAL A 100 13.06 7.04 10.33
N TYR A 101 12.09 7.82 9.83
CA TYR A 101 10.80 7.29 9.35
C TYR A 101 10.94 6.35 8.14
N ASN A 102 11.78 6.74 7.18
CA ASN A 102 12.05 5.94 5.99
C ASN A 102 12.72 4.61 6.37
N GLN A 103 13.76 4.65 7.21
CA GLN A 103 14.45 3.46 7.68
C GLN A 103 13.51 2.58 8.52
N ARG A 104 12.71 3.14 9.43
CA ARG A 104 11.71 2.38 10.20
C ARG A 104 10.80 1.58 9.27
N SER A 105 10.28 2.22 8.23
CA SER A 105 9.39 1.57 7.26
C SER A 105 10.10 0.44 6.49
N LEU A 106 11.32 0.69 6.00
CA LEU A 106 12.11 -0.27 5.23
C LEU A 106 12.56 -1.46 6.08
N VAL A 107 13.04 -1.21 7.29
CA VAL A 107 13.56 -2.26 8.18
C VAL A 107 12.42 -3.13 8.69
N LEU A 108 11.28 -2.55 9.08
CA LEU A 108 10.12 -3.35 9.45
C LEU A 108 9.62 -4.21 8.29
N LYS A 109 9.63 -3.70 7.06
CA LYS A 109 9.31 -4.49 5.87
C LYS A 109 10.29 -5.64 5.67
N GLN A 110 11.59 -5.39 5.84
CA GLN A 110 12.64 -6.40 5.72
C GLN A 110 12.52 -7.48 6.80
N LEU A 111 12.27 -7.09 8.06
CA LEU A 111 12.08 -8.02 9.17
C LEU A 111 10.88 -8.92 8.93
N ARG A 112 9.74 -8.35 8.50
CA ARG A 112 8.55 -9.13 8.16
C ARG A 112 8.84 -10.19 7.09
N GLN A 113 9.47 -9.80 5.99
CA GLN A 113 9.86 -10.74 4.93
C GLN A 113 10.83 -11.82 5.42
N GLY A 114 11.74 -11.45 6.33
CA GLY A 114 12.71 -12.38 6.91
C GLY A 114 12.10 -13.41 7.85
N VAL A 115 11.05 -13.06 8.59
CA VAL A 115 10.37 -13.98 9.52
C VAL A 115 9.24 -14.79 8.85
N THR A 116 8.59 -14.25 7.81
CA THR A 116 7.49 -14.95 7.13
C THR A 116 7.96 -15.89 6.01
N GLY A 117 9.26 -15.94 5.71
CA GLY A 117 9.78 -16.81 4.65
C GLY A 117 9.29 -16.48 3.24
N THR A 118 8.53 -15.39 3.04
CA THR A 118 8.02 -14.96 1.74
C THR A 118 9.15 -14.34 0.90
N THR A 119 10.13 -15.15 0.50
CA THR A 119 10.80 -14.98 -0.78
C THR A 119 9.75 -15.28 -1.85
N LYS A 120 9.86 -14.70 -3.05
CA LYS A 120 8.82 -14.77 -4.10
C LYS A 120 8.57 -16.19 -4.67
N GLU A 121 9.07 -17.25 -4.02
CA GLU A 121 9.14 -18.62 -4.54
C GLU A 121 8.10 -19.58 -3.94
N GLU A 122 7.33 -19.18 -2.92
CA GLU A 122 6.27 -20.05 -2.35
C GLU A 122 4.86 -19.44 -2.52
N LEU A 123 4.55 -18.98 -3.73
CA LEU A 123 3.18 -18.72 -4.17
C LEU A 123 2.68 -19.92 -5.01
N TYR A 124 2.69 -21.10 -4.42
CA TYR A 124 1.97 -22.26 -4.92
C TYR A 124 1.30 -22.95 -3.73
N CYS A 125 -0.02 -22.82 -3.64
CA CYS A 125 -0.80 -23.73 -2.81
C CYS A 125 -0.79 -25.09 -3.51
N PRO A 126 -0.35 -26.19 -2.88
CA PRO A 126 -0.72 -27.51 -3.33
C PRO A 126 -2.22 -27.72 -3.06
N ASP A 127 -2.94 -28.03 -4.15
CA ASP A 127 -4.31 -28.54 -4.34
C ASP A 127 -5.39 -28.28 -3.26
#